data_AF-A0A402DIJ8-F1
#
_entry.id   AF-A0A402DIJ8-F1
#
_cell.length_a   1.000
_cell.length_b   1.000
_cell.length_c   1.000
_cell.angle_alpha   90.00
_cell.angle_beta   90.00
_cell.angle_gamma   90.00
#
_symmetry.space_group_name_H-M   'P 1'
#
loop_
_entity.id
_entity.type
_entity.pdbx_description
1 polymer ?
#
loop_
_entity_poly.entity_id
_entity_poly.type
_entity_poly.pdbx_seq_one_letter_code
_entity_poly.pdbx_strand_id
1 'polypeptide(L)'
;MSSSEPSNLSTSKTAELKIRLLEAEVNKLKAEEEEIRLRTKEVKNRQSSPWWKTPTFLQIVLTSLASVTILAFYINYALEPLRNKKVLESEIQNLKLEKKNLEDLEQLIKDKKQIQEQLQKDNDRLKAEWKNLKKENTDLIAKNQQLGREKEATQAMKNAQRIQSNINAVDSRAQTASKKGIVYIQVPLESVKSEAGRLQEFLRKQGYVAPGIEVVGINVSPKNSQIRYFYEEQEESAKQLSGMLDGFGLKGFNPTLIPGYEGKASRELLEIWYGRTYR
;
A
#
# COMPACT_ATOMS: atom_id res chain seq x y z
N MET A 1 32.68 -18.88 145.11
CA MET A 1 31.71 -18.96 146.21
C MET A 1 30.54 -19.82 145.76
N SER A 2 30.18 -20.82 146.61
CA SER A 2 28.93 -21.59 146.71
C SER A 2 28.39 -22.28 145.43
N SER A 3 28.44 -23.61 145.25
CA SER A 3 27.82 -24.72 146.02
C SER A 3 26.30 -24.60 146.15
N SER A 4 25.55 -25.48 145.46
CA SER A 4 24.70 -26.50 146.07
C SER A 4 23.98 -27.37 145.03
N GLU A 5 23.75 -28.61 145.46
CA GLU A 5 23.42 -29.85 144.75
C GLU A 5 21.88 -30.14 144.79
N PRO A 6 21.36 -31.32 144.39
CA PRO A 6 20.38 -31.49 143.31
C PRO A 6 19.01 -32.02 143.79
N SER A 7 18.04 -32.27 142.90
CA SER A 7 16.81 -33.00 143.29
C SER A 7 16.27 -34.01 142.26
N ASN A 8 16.22 -35.25 142.74
CA ASN A 8 15.73 -36.51 142.17
C ASN A 8 14.18 -36.56 142.00
N LEU A 9 13.58 -35.73 141.14
CA LEU A 9 12.11 -35.74 140.92
C LEU A 9 11.65 -36.03 139.48
N SER A 10 12.56 -36.32 138.55
CA SER A 10 12.27 -36.39 137.12
C SER A 10 11.77 -37.76 136.64
N THR A 11 12.22 -38.88 137.24
CA THR A 11 11.99 -40.24 136.69
C THR A 11 10.62 -40.85 136.99
N SER A 12 9.90 -40.41 138.04
CA SER A 12 8.58 -40.94 138.41
C SER A 12 7.44 -40.40 137.52
N LYS A 13 7.44 -39.10 137.22
CA LYS A 13 6.44 -38.47 136.32
C LYS A 13 6.52 -38.97 134.89
N THR A 14 7.70 -39.39 134.42
CA THR A 14 7.86 -39.93 133.07
C THR A 14 7.22 -41.32 132.91
N ALA A 15 7.17 -42.11 133.98
CA ALA A 15 6.55 -43.45 133.96
C ALA A 15 5.01 -43.37 133.90
N GLU A 16 4.39 -42.49 134.70
CA GLU A 16 2.94 -42.28 134.66
C GLU A 16 2.45 -41.71 133.32
N LEU A 17 3.22 -40.80 132.70
CA LEU A 17 2.90 -40.26 131.38
C LEU A 17 2.94 -41.36 130.30
N LYS A 18 3.89 -42.31 130.38
CA LYS A 18 3.95 -43.44 129.46
C LYS A 18 2.78 -44.41 129.63
N ILE A 19 2.34 -44.66 130.87
CA ILE A 19 1.18 -45.52 131.13
C ILE A 19 -0.10 -44.88 130.57
N ARG A 20 -0.34 -43.59 130.82
CA ARG A 20 -1.50 -42.88 130.25
C ARG A 20 -1.48 -42.82 128.73
N LEU A 21 -0.30 -42.67 128.13
CA LEU A 21 -0.14 -42.69 126.67
C LEU A 21 -0.49 -44.07 126.10
N LEU A 22 -0.01 -45.15 126.72
CA LEU A 22 -0.31 -46.53 126.32
C LEU A 22 -1.80 -46.85 126.48
N GLU A 23 -2.43 -46.41 127.56
CA GLU A 23 -3.88 -46.58 127.76
C GLU A 23 -4.70 -45.83 126.69
N ALA A 24 -4.29 -44.62 126.33
CA ALA A 24 -4.93 -43.86 125.24
C ALA A 24 -4.76 -44.55 123.88
N GLU A 25 -3.59 -45.13 123.60
CA GLU A 25 -3.31 -45.84 122.37
C GLU A 25 -4.09 -47.16 122.27
N VAL A 26 -4.20 -47.90 123.38
CA VAL A 26 -5.05 -49.11 123.46
C VAL A 26 -6.53 -48.76 123.23
N ASN A 27 -7.02 -47.66 123.79
CA ASN A 27 -8.40 -47.22 123.57
C ASN A 27 -8.65 -46.77 122.13
N LYS A 28 -7.67 -46.12 121.50
CA LYS A 28 -7.74 -45.75 120.07
C LYS A 28 -7.80 -46.98 119.18
N LEU A 29 -6.94 -47.98 119.42
CA LEU A 29 -6.92 -49.22 118.63
C LEU A 29 -8.23 -50.01 118.76
N LYS A 30 -8.84 -50.05 119.95
CA LYS A 30 -10.18 -50.65 120.13
C LYS A 30 -11.28 -49.92 119.35
N ALA A 31 -11.21 -48.60 119.25
CA ALA A 31 -12.15 -47.83 118.45
C ALA A 31 -11.97 -48.09 116.95
N GLU A 32 -10.73 -48.18 116.47
CA GLU A 32 -10.41 -48.54 115.08
C GLU A 32 -10.87 -49.98 114.75
N GLU A 33 -10.70 -50.93 115.67
CA GLU A 33 -11.16 -52.31 115.49
C GLU A 33 -12.69 -52.40 115.33
N GLU A 34 -13.47 -51.66 116.14
CA GLU A 34 -14.93 -51.59 115.98
C GLU A 34 -15.34 -50.86 114.69
N GLU A 35 -14.62 -49.82 114.25
CA GLU A 35 -14.90 -49.17 112.96
C GLU A 35 -14.66 -50.14 111.79
N ILE A 36 -13.56 -50.89 111.82
CA ILE A 36 -13.25 -51.92 110.82
C ILE A 36 -14.33 -53.00 110.84
N ARG A 37 -14.78 -53.42 112.02
CA ARG A 37 -15.85 -54.43 112.16
C ARG A 37 -17.18 -53.94 111.58
N LEU A 38 -17.54 -52.68 111.82
CA LEU A 38 -18.75 -52.05 111.27
C LEU A 38 -18.66 -51.92 109.74
N ARG A 39 -17.54 -51.42 109.20
CA ARG A 39 -17.31 -51.34 107.75
C ARG A 39 -17.36 -52.72 107.10
N THR A 40 -16.78 -53.73 107.75
CA THR A 40 -16.81 -55.11 107.24
C THR A 40 -18.23 -55.66 107.20
N LYS A 41 -19.07 -55.34 108.20
CA LYS A 41 -20.50 -55.68 108.18
C LYS A 41 -21.26 -54.94 107.05
N GLU A 42 -20.99 -53.65 106.84
CA GLU A 42 -21.62 -52.90 105.75
C GLU A 42 -21.23 -53.45 104.37
N VAL A 43 -19.96 -53.78 104.14
CA VAL A 43 -19.50 -54.36 102.87
C VAL A 43 -20.16 -55.71 102.64
N LYS A 44 -20.23 -56.58 103.66
CA LYS A 44 -20.95 -57.86 103.56
C LYS A 44 -22.44 -57.65 103.27
N ASN A 45 -23.10 -56.68 103.91
CA ASN A 45 -24.48 -56.33 103.62
C ASN A 45 -24.67 -55.84 102.18
N ARG A 46 -23.79 -54.96 101.67
CA ARG A 46 -23.84 -54.45 100.29
C ARG A 46 -23.59 -55.53 99.25
N GLN A 47 -22.67 -56.47 99.51
CA GLN A 47 -22.41 -57.62 98.65
C GLN A 47 -23.52 -58.67 98.68
N SER A 48 -24.23 -58.81 99.81
CA SER A 48 -25.41 -59.68 99.93
C SER A 48 -26.67 -59.10 99.29
N SER A 49 -26.63 -57.83 98.88
CA SER A 49 -27.79 -57.12 98.34
C SER A 49 -28.19 -57.67 96.95
N PRO A 50 -29.49 -57.99 96.72
CA PRO A 50 -29.96 -58.64 95.48
C PRO A 50 -29.68 -57.91 94.16
N TRP A 51 -29.42 -56.60 94.19
CA TRP A 51 -29.26 -55.77 92.98
C TRP A 51 -28.04 -56.11 92.09
N TRP A 52 -27.10 -56.91 92.59
CA TRP A 52 -25.97 -57.42 91.81
C TRP A 52 -26.17 -58.83 91.24
N LYS A 53 -27.19 -59.57 91.70
CA LYS A 53 -27.35 -61.00 91.35
C LYS A 53 -28.18 -61.22 90.09
N THR A 54 -29.00 -60.25 89.71
CA THR A 54 -29.76 -60.25 88.47
C THR A 54 -29.67 -58.87 87.86
N PRO A 55 -29.13 -58.72 86.63
CA PRO A 55 -29.09 -57.43 86.00
C PRO A 55 -30.52 -56.90 85.89
N THR A 56 -30.78 -55.77 86.52
CA THR A 56 -32.09 -55.11 86.38
C THR A 56 -32.26 -54.68 84.93
N PHE A 57 -33.50 -54.65 84.44
CA PHE A 57 -33.81 -54.18 83.08
C PHE A 57 -33.10 -52.86 82.73
N LEU A 58 -32.99 -51.94 83.71
CA LEU A 58 -32.25 -50.69 83.58
C LEU A 58 -30.75 -50.87 83.26
N GLN A 59 -30.08 -51.85 83.87
CA GLN A 59 -28.65 -52.12 83.61
C GLN A 59 -28.44 -52.68 82.20
N ILE A 60 -29.36 -53.52 81.70
CA ILE A 60 -29.32 -54.03 80.32
C ILE A 60 -29.53 -52.88 79.32
N VAL A 61 -30.49 -51.99 79.61
CA VAL A 61 -30.74 -50.80 78.77
C VAL A 61 -29.53 -49.85 78.78
N LEU A 62 -28.92 -49.61 79.95
CA LEU A 62 -27.74 -48.74 80.05
C LEU A 62 -26.51 -49.31 79.35
N THR A 63 -26.26 -50.62 79.49
CA THR A 63 -25.12 -51.28 78.84
C THR A 63 -25.30 -51.38 77.33
N SER A 64 -26.51 -51.64 76.85
CA SER A 64 -26.81 -51.60 75.41
C SER A 64 -26.67 -50.18 74.86
N LEU A 65 -27.17 -49.16 75.56
CA LEU A 65 -27.00 -47.76 75.16
C LEU A 65 -25.52 -47.35 75.12
N ALA A 66 -24.74 -47.71 76.13
CA ALA A 66 -23.30 -47.47 76.16
C ALA A 66 -22.55 -48.20 75.03
N SER A 67 -22.98 -49.41 74.68
CA SER A 67 -22.40 -50.17 73.57
C SER A 67 -22.69 -49.49 72.23
N VAL A 68 -23.91 -48.98 72.04
CA VAL A 68 -24.32 -48.23 70.84
C VAL A 68 -23.54 -46.93 70.70
N THR A 69 -23.32 -46.18 71.79
CA THR A 69 -22.56 -44.92 71.73
C THR A 69 -21.08 -45.15 71.45
N ILE A 70 -20.47 -46.18 72.06
CA ILE A 70 -19.08 -46.57 71.77
C ILE A 70 -18.95 -47.01 70.30
N LEU A 71 -19.91 -47.80 69.80
CA LEU A 71 -19.91 -48.23 68.40
C LEU A 71 -20.07 -47.04 67.44
N ALA A 72 -20.98 -46.10 67.74
CA ALA A 72 -21.17 -44.89 66.95
C ALA A 72 -19.92 -44.01 66.95
N PHE A 73 -19.24 -43.87 68.09
CA PHE A 73 -17.97 -43.15 68.19
C PHE A 73 -16.87 -43.82 67.37
N TYR A 74 -16.75 -45.16 67.45
CA TYR A 74 -15.78 -45.92 66.67
C TYR A 74 -16.05 -45.82 65.17
N ILE A 75 -17.31 -45.92 64.74
CA ILE A 75 -17.72 -45.74 63.35
C ILE A 75 -17.36 -44.31 62.88
N ASN A 76 -17.67 -43.28 63.67
CA ASN A 76 -17.35 -41.90 63.31
C ASN A 76 -15.83 -41.67 63.21
N TYR A 77 -15.06 -42.16 64.17
CA TYR A 77 -13.59 -42.09 64.18
C TYR A 77 -12.96 -42.85 63.00
N ALA A 78 -13.50 -44.02 62.65
CA ALA A 78 -13.01 -44.82 61.52
C ALA A 78 -13.40 -44.25 60.15
N LEU A 79 -14.56 -43.57 60.04
CA LEU A 79 -15.04 -42.96 58.80
C LEU A 79 -14.43 -41.58 58.50
N GLU A 80 -14.03 -40.83 59.52
CA GLU A 80 -13.38 -39.52 59.37
C GLU A 80 -12.14 -39.52 58.44
N PRO A 81 -11.15 -40.44 58.58
CA PRO A 81 -10.02 -40.50 57.66
C PRO A 81 -10.42 -40.86 56.23
N LEU A 82 -11.48 -41.66 56.03
CA LEU A 82 -12.00 -41.99 54.69
C LEU A 82 -12.68 -40.78 54.03
N ARG A 83 -13.42 -39.98 54.81
CA ARG A 83 -14.01 -38.72 54.32
C ARG A 83 -12.91 -37.74 53.93
N ASN A 84 -11.89 -37.58 54.78
CA ASN A 84 -10.76 -36.71 54.51
C ASN A 84 -9.96 -37.16 53.27
N LYS A 85 -9.77 -38.47 53.09
CA LYS A 85 -9.11 -39.03 51.89
C LYS A 85 -9.85 -38.67 50.59
N LYS A 86 -11.19 -38.79 50.55
CA LYS A 86 -11.97 -38.42 49.35
C LYS A 86 -11.87 -36.93 49.04
N VAL A 87 -11.90 -36.08 50.07
CA VAL A 87 -11.71 -34.63 49.90
C VAL A 87 -10.32 -34.34 49.33
N LEU A 88 -9.27 -34.93 49.91
CA LEU A 88 -7.89 -34.83 49.43
C LEU A 88 -7.74 -35.33 47.98
N GLU A 89 -8.37 -36.44 47.61
CA GLU A 89 -8.36 -36.94 46.22
C GLU A 89 -9.03 -35.96 45.25
N SER A 90 -10.17 -35.39 45.62
CA SER A 90 -10.84 -34.38 44.79
C SER A 90 -9.99 -33.10 44.63
N GLU A 91 -9.32 -32.69 45.69
CA GLU A 91 -8.43 -31.52 45.68
C GLU A 91 -7.19 -31.78 44.80
N ILE A 92 -6.59 -32.97 44.88
CA ILE A 92 -5.49 -33.38 43.99
C ILE A 92 -5.93 -33.38 42.52
N GLN A 93 -7.15 -33.83 42.21
CA GLN A 93 -7.66 -33.79 40.82
C GLN A 93 -7.86 -32.35 40.34
N ASN A 94 -8.41 -31.48 41.19
CA ASN A 94 -8.57 -30.06 40.87
C ASN A 94 -7.21 -29.39 40.63
N LEU A 95 -6.21 -29.65 41.49
CA LEU A 95 -4.85 -29.12 41.32
C LEU A 95 -4.16 -29.65 40.07
N LYS A 96 -4.38 -30.92 39.71
CA LYS A 96 -3.88 -31.48 38.44
C LYS A 96 -4.51 -30.78 37.23
N LEU A 97 -5.80 -30.52 37.28
CA LEU A 97 -6.51 -29.78 36.22
C LEU A 97 -6.00 -28.34 36.12
N GLU A 98 -5.84 -27.66 37.26
CA GLU A 98 -5.30 -26.30 37.31
C GLU A 98 -3.87 -26.24 36.76
N LYS A 99 -3.01 -27.18 37.14
CA LYS A 99 -1.65 -27.30 36.59
C LYS A 99 -1.68 -27.46 35.07
N LYS A 100 -2.54 -28.32 34.53
CA LYS A 100 -2.68 -28.50 33.08
C LYS A 100 -3.13 -27.21 32.39
N ASN A 101 -4.11 -26.50 32.97
CA ASN A 101 -4.56 -25.22 32.43
C ASN A 101 -3.45 -24.17 32.42
N LEU A 102 -2.57 -24.16 33.43
CA LEU A 102 -1.40 -23.28 33.48
C LEU A 102 -0.37 -23.64 32.39
N GLU A 103 -0.09 -24.93 32.18
CA GLU A 103 0.80 -25.39 31.10
C GLU A 103 0.26 -24.98 29.71
N ASP A 104 -1.05 -25.15 29.47
CA ASP A 104 -1.70 -24.70 28.23
C ASP A 104 -1.62 -23.18 28.06
N LEU A 105 -1.73 -22.41 29.15
CA LEU A 105 -1.63 -20.95 29.14
C LEU A 105 -0.20 -20.47 28.87
N GLU A 106 0.81 -21.12 29.44
CA GLU A 106 2.22 -20.87 29.13
C GLU A 106 2.53 -21.12 27.65
N GLN A 107 1.99 -22.22 27.09
CA GLN A 107 2.15 -22.51 25.67
C GLN A 107 1.50 -21.44 24.79
N LEU A 108 0.28 -20.99 25.14
CA LEU A 108 -0.39 -19.90 24.43
C LEU A 108 0.40 -18.58 24.48
N ILE A 109 1.02 -18.25 25.62
CA ILE A 109 1.88 -17.06 25.73
C ILE A 109 3.10 -17.18 24.81
N LYS A 110 3.72 -18.36 24.77
CA LYS A 110 4.88 -18.63 23.90
C LYS A 110 4.50 -18.49 22.42
N ASP A 111 3.37 -19.06 22.01
CA ASP A 111 2.88 -18.98 20.62
C ASP A 111 2.54 -17.53 20.25
N LYS A 112 1.88 -16.78 21.14
CA LYS A 112 1.61 -15.34 20.93
C LYS A 112 2.89 -14.54 20.73
N LYS A 113 3.93 -14.82 21.52
CA LYS A 113 5.22 -14.15 21.38
C LYS A 113 5.88 -14.46 20.03
N GLN A 114 5.86 -15.72 19.60
CA GLN A 114 6.38 -16.10 18.29
C GLN A 114 5.61 -15.43 17.14
N ILE A 115 4.28 -15.37 17.23
CA ILE A 115 3.44 -14.67 16.24
C ILE A 115 3.78 -13.18 16.21
N GLN A 116 3.98 -12.53 17.36
CA GLN A 116 4.39 -11.13 17.42
C GLN A 116 5.76 -10.88 16.79
N GLU A 117 6.74 -11.74 17.05
CA GLU A 117 8.07 -11.66 16.42
C GLU A 117 7.99 -11.85 14.90
N GLN A 118 7.14 -12.78 14.44
CA GLN A 118 6.93 -12.99 13.01
C GLN A 118 6.25 -11.79 12.35
N LEU A 119 5.20 -11.24 12.97
CA LEU A 119 4.53 -10.03 12.50
C LEU A 119 5.48 -8.84 12.41
N GLN A 120 6.39 -8.69 13.38
CA GLN A 120 7.39 -7.64 13.35
C GLN A 120 8.36 -7.79 12.16
N LYS A 121 8.86 -9.01 11.94
CA LYS A 121 9.72 -9.32 10.78
C LYS A 121 9.02 -9.06 9.45
N ASP A 122 7.76 -9.47 9.33
CA ASP A 122 6.99 -9.28 8.11
C ASP A 122 6.72 -7.79 7.86
N ASN A 123 6.43 -7.00 8.90
CA ASN A 123 6.27 -5.55 8.79
C ASN A 123 7.57 -4.87 8.33
N ASP A 124 8.72 -5.27 8.87
CA ASP A 124 10.02 -4.73 8.47
C ASP A 124 10.37 -5.14 7.02
N ARG A 125 10.01 -6.35 6.60
CA ARG A 125 10.14 -6.81 5.20
C ARG A 125 9.28 -5.98 4.27
N LEU A 126 7.99 -5.78 4.60
CA LEU A 126 7.06 -4.99 3.81
C LEU A 126 7.51 -3.53 3.69
N LYS A 127 8.07 -2.94 4.75
CA LYS A 127 8.65 -1.59 4.69
C LYS A 127 9.84 -1.51 3.73
N ALA A 128 10.71 -2.52 3.74
CA ALA A 128 11.84 -2.59 2.82
C ALA A 128 11.38 -2.76 1.36
N GLU A 129 10.42 -3.66 1.11
CA GLU A 129 9.80 -3.86 -0.21
C GLU A 129 9.15 -2.55 -0.71
N TRP A 130 8.38 -1.86 0.14
CA TRP A 130 7.74 -0.60 -0.21
C TRP A 130 8.75 0.50 -0.56
N LYS A 131 9.87 0.57 0.16
CA LYS A 131 10.97 1.50 -0.14
C LYS A 131 11.59 1.21 -1.51
N ASN A 132 11.80 -0.06 -1.83
CA ASN A 132 12.35 -0.47 -3.12
C ASN A 132 11.38 -0.16 -4.27
N LEU A 133 10.09 -0.51 -4.12
CA LEU A 133 9.06 -0.19 -5.10
C LEU A 133 8.92 1.32 -5.33
N LYS A 134 9.01 2.13 -4.28
CA LYS A 134 9.00 3.59 -4.39
C LYS A 134 10.17 4.11 -5.22
N LYS A 135 11.37 3.56 -5.02
CA LYS A 135 12.56 3.89 -5.81
C LYS A 135 12.35 3.48 -7.28
N GLU A 136 11.94 2.25 -7.53
CA GLU A 136 11.69 1.74 -8.87
C GLU A 136 10.65 2.58 -9.62
N ASN A 137 9.55 2.95 -8.97
CA ASN A 137 8.53 3.81 -9.58
C ASN A 137 9.09 5.21 -9.92
N THR A 138 9.98 5.75 -9.09
CA THR A 138 10.63 7.04 -9.34
C THR A 138 11.55 6.96 -10.56
N ASP A 139 12.31 5.87 -10.67
CA ASP A 139 13.21 5.61 -11.80
C ASP A 139 12.41 5.42 -13.11
N LEU A 140 11.26 4.73 -13.05
CA LEU A 140 10.35 4.57 -14.19
C LEU A 140 9.73 5.89 -14.65
N ILE A 141 9.34 6.76 -13.73
CA ILE A 141 8.85 8.11 -14.06
C ILE A 141 9.94 8.90 -14.79
N ALA A 142 11.18 8.88 -14.28
CA ALA A 142 12.30 9.56 -14.92
C ALA A 142 12.59 9.01 -16.33
N LYS A 143 12.53 7.68 -16.50
CA LYS A 143 12.71 7.01 -17.80
C LYS A 143 11.61 7.39 -18.79
N ASN A 144 10.35 7.42 -18.36
CA ASN A 144 9.23 7.82 -19.21
C ASN A 144 9.33 9.29 -19.66
N GLN A 145 9.78 10.19 -18.78
CA GLN A 145 10.03 11.58 -19.17
C GLN A 145 11.16 11.69 -20.21
N GLN A 146 12.23 10.90 -20.06
CA GLN A 146 13.31 10.87 -21.05
C GLN A 146 12.83 10.35 -22.41
N LEU A 147 12.08 9.25 -22.43
CA LEU A 147 11.50 8.70 -23.65
C LEU A 147 10.51 9.68 -24.31
N GLY A 148 9.75 10.45 -23.52
CA GLY A 148 8.90 11.52 -24.02
C GLY A 148 9.70 12.59 -24.77
N ARG A 149 10.76 13.11 -24.14
CA ARG A 149 11.69 14.07 -24.76
C ARG A 149 12.36 13.54 -26.03
N GLU A 150 12.76 12.27 -26.03
CA GLU A 150 13.39 11.64 -27.20
C GLU A 150 12.42 11.50 -28.38
N LYS A 151 11.16 11.13 -28.11
CA LYS A 151 10.10 11.08 -29.14
C LYS A 151 9.81 12.47 -29.71
N GLU A 152 9.72 13.48 -28.86
CA GLU A 152 9.53 14.87 -29.28
C GLU A 152 10.70 15.37 -30.13
N ALA A 153 11.94 15.13 -29.69
CA ALA A 153 13.14 15.49 -30.45
C ALA A 153 13.19 14.79 -31.81
N THR A 154 12.87 13.50 -31.86
CA THR A 154 12.81 12.73 -33.11
C THR A 154 11.74 13.28 -34.05
N GLN A 155 10.57 13.62 -33.52
CA GLN A 155 9.49 14.20 -34.32
C GLN A 155 9.85 15.60 -34.83
N ALA A 156 10.49 16.41 -34.00
CA ALA A 156 10.99 17.73 -34.37
C ALA A 156 12.04 17.63 -35.49
N MET A 157 12.97 16.66 -35.41
CA MET A 157 13.95 16.41 -36.48
C MET A 157 13.29 16.00 -37.79
N LYS A 158 12.30 15.09 -37.76
CA LYS A 158 11.54 14.71 -38.96
C LYS A 158 10.79 15.89 -39.57
N ASN A 159 10.18 16.73 -38.73
CA ASN A 159 9.48 17.93 -39.18
C ASN A 159 10.46 18.94 -39.80
N ALA A 160 11.62 19.16 -39.18
CA ALA A 160 12.67 20.03 -39.71
C ALA A 160 13.19 19.52 -41.08
N GLN A 161 13.42 18.22 -41.22
CA GLN A 161 13.80 17.61 -42.51
C GLN A 161 12.74 17.83 -43.59
N ARG A 162 11.45 17.65 -43.25
CA ARG A 162 10.34 17.91 -44.19
C ARG A 162 10.25 19.37 -44.61
N ILE A 163 10.44 20.29 -43.67
CA ILE A 163 10.48 21.73 -43.96
C ILE A 163 11.63 22.04 -44.90
N GLN A 164 12.83 21.53 -44.62
CA GLN A 164 14.00 21.74 -45.48
C GLN A 164 13.80 21.18 -46.89
N SER A 165 13.22 19.98 -47.04
CA SER A 165 12.92 19.42 -48.36
C SER A 165 11.90 20.26 -49.13
N ASN A 166 10.91 20.83 -48.43
CA ASN A 166 9.90 21.69 -49.05
C ASN A 166 10.50 23.03 -49.50
N ILE A 167 11.39 23.64 -48.70
CA ILE A 167 12.11 24.87 -49.07
C ILE A 167 12.91 24.64 -50.35
N ASN A 168 13.72 23.57 -50.38
CA ASN A 168 14.52 23.24 -51.57
C ASN A 168 13.65 23.02 -52.82
N ALA A 169 12.47 22.40 -52.68
CA ALA A 169 11.54 22.19 -53.77
C ALA A 169 10.86 23.50 -54.25
N VAL A 170 10.60 24.44 -53.34
CA VAL A 170 10.07 25.77 -53.68
C VAL A 170 11.13 26.60 -54.41
N ASP A 171 12.36 26.62 -53.93
CA ASP A 171 13.47 27.34 -54.58
C ASP A 171 13.72 26.81 -56.00
N SER A 172 13.69 25.49 -56.16
CA SER A 172 13.83 24.84 -57.48
C SER A 172 12.71 25.24 -58.44
N ARG A 173 11.46 25.39 -57.95
CA ARG A 173 10.33 25.82 -58.76
C ARG A 173 10.37 27.31 -59.10
N ALA A 174 10.81 28.14 -58.16
CA ALA A 174 10.96 29.59 -58.35
C ALA A 174 12.01 29.91 -59.42
N GLN A 175 13.10 29.14 -59.48
CA GLN A 175 14.13 29.31 -60.52
C GLN A 175 13.66 28.93 -61.93
N THR A 176 12.71 28.01 -62.07
CA THR A 176 12.09 27.65 -63.37
C THR A 176 10.96 28.58 -63.83
N ALA A 177 10.53 29.56 -63.02
CA ALA A 177 9.34 30.36 -63.28
C ALA A 177 9.62 31.86 -63.55
N SER A 178 10.82 32.23 -64.01
CA SER A 178 11.05 33.56 -64.60
C SER A 178 10.40 33.62 -65.98
N LYS A 179 9.10 33.94 -66.02
CA LYS A 179 8.37 34.18 -67.28
C LYS A 179 8.89 35.48 -67.90
N LYS A 180 9.27 35.45 -69.18
CA LYS A 180 9.81 36.62 -69.91
C LYS A 180 8.76 37.69 -70.29
N GLY A 181 7.50 37.49 -69.89
CA GLY A 181 6.36 38.37 -70.18
C GLY A 181 5.24 37.68 -70.96
N ILE A 182 4.19 38.43 -71.30
CA ILE A 182 3.00 37.97 -72.04
C ILE A 182 3.06 38.50 -73.47
N VAL A 183 2.81 37.65 -74.47
CA VAL A 183 2.80 38.02 -75.90
C VAL A 183 1.50 37.58 -76.57
N TYR A 184 0.69 38.54 -77.03
CA TYR A 184 -0.45 38.24 -77.92
C TYR A 184 -0.03 38.27 -79.38
N ILE A 185 -0.73 37.50 -80.22
CA ILE A 185 -0.47 37.41 -81.66
C ILE A 185 -1.75 37.75 -82.41
N GLN A 186 -1.69 38.78 -83.25
CA GLN A 186 -2.79 39.25 -84.09
C GLN A 186 -2.45 39.07 -85.56
N VAL A 187 -3.27 38.31 -86.29
CA VAL A 187 -3.10 38.02 -87.73
C VAL A 187 -4.21 38.65 -88.57
N PRO A 188 -3.92 39.12 -89.80
CA PRO A 188 -4.91 39.76 -90.67
C PRO A 188 -5.93 38.76 -91.26
N LEU A 189 -5.52 37.50 -91.47
CA LEU A 189 -6.27 36.48 -92.20
C LEU A 189 -6.10 35.11 -91.54
N GLU A 190 -7.13 34.27 -91.63
CA GLU A 190 -7.10 32.90 -91.11
C GLU A 190 -6.00 32.04 -91.77
N SER A 191 -5.64 32.34 -93.03
CA SER A 191 -4.58 31.61 -93.76
C SER A 191 -3.20 31.69 -93.10
N VAL A 192 -2.93 32.75 -92.32
CA VAL A 192 -1.64 32.98 -91.63
C VAL A 192 -1.60 32.29 -90.25
N LYS A 193 -2.74 31.79 -89.76
CA LYS A 193 -2.88 31.23 -88.41
C LYS A 193 -2.01 29.99 -88.18
N SER A 194 -1.76 29.19 -89.21
CA SER A 194 -0.90 27.99 -89.09
C SER A 194 0.56 28.37 -88.78
N GLU A 195 1.10 29.38 -89.46
CA GLU A 195 2.45 29.91 -89.19
C GLU A 195 2.51 30.60 -87.83
N ALA A 196 1.52 31.43 -87.50
CA ALA A 196 1.38 32.04 -86.18
C ALA A 196 1.28 30.98 -85.06
N GLY A 197 0.70 29.81 -85.34
CA GLY A 197 0.67 28.65 -84.45
C GLY A 197 2.06 28.11 -84.11
N ARG A 198 2.93 28.00 -85.11
CA ARG A 198 4.34 27.60 -84.91
C ARG A 198 5.10 28.64 -84.10
N LEU A 199 4.86 29.93 -84.39
CA LEU A 199 5.43 31.02 -83.60
C LEU A 199 4.95 30.98 -82.14
N GLN A 200 3.66 30.75 -81.90
CA GLN A 200 3.11 30.65 -80.55
C GLN A 200 3.81 29.55 -79.73
N GLU A 201 4.01 28.37 -80.32
CA GLU A 201 4.73 27.28 -79.67
C GLU A 201 6.20 27.63 -79.40
N PHE A 202 6.86 28.28 -80.36
CA PHE A 202 8.22 28.77 -80.21
C PHE A 202 8.35 29.76 -79.04
N LEU A 203 7.47 30.76 -78.95
CA LEU A 203 7.47 31.74 -77.87
C LEU A 203 7.29 31.08 -76.49
N ARG A 204 6.40 30.08 -76.40
CA ARG A 204 6.23 29.29 -75.16
C ARG A 204 7.51 28.54 -74.77
N LYS A 205 8.22 27.95 -75.74
CA LYS A 205 9.53 27.30 -75.51
C LYS A 205 10.61 28.30 -75.07
N GLN A 206 10.52 29.56 -75.51
CA GLN A 206 11.43 30.63 -75.10
C GLN A 206 11.11 31.25 -73.72
N GLY A 207 10.06 30.78 -73.04
CA GLY A 207 9.68 31.22 -71.69
C GLY A 207 8.66 32.37 -71.66
N TYR A 208 8.04 32.71 -72.79
CA TYR A 208 6.92 33.67 -72.84
C TYR A 208 5.58 32.99 -72.56
N VAL A 209 4.64 33.74 -72.01
CA VAL A 209 3.22 33.36 -71.99
C VAL A 209 2.59 33.84 -73.29
N ALA A 210 2.26 32.92 -74.20
CA ALA A 210 1.57 33.25 -75.46
C ALA A 210 0.17 32.60 -75.49
N PRO A 211 -0.90 33.30 -75.03
CA PRO A 211 -2.19 32.67 -74.74
C PRO A 211 -2.95 32.17 -75.98
N GLY A 212 -2.98 32.99 -77.04
CA GLY A 212 -3.85 32.75 -78.21
C GLY A 212 -3.38 33.50 -79.45
N ILE A 213 -3.98 33.16 -80.59
CA ILE A 213 -3.83 33.88 -81.86
C ILE A 213 -5.20 34.42 -82.23
N GLU A 214 -5.29 35.73 -82.46
CA GLU A 214 -6.51 36.42 -82.82
C GLU A 214 -6.48 36.82 -84.31
N VAL A 215 -7.58 36.58 -85.02
CA VAL A 215 -7.74 37.03 -86.39
C VAL A 215 -8.51 38.35 -86.39
N VAL A 216 -7.80 39.46 -86.62
CA VAL A 216 -8.33 40.82 -86.48
C VAL A 216 -8.88 41.39 -87.78
N GLY A 217 -8.60 40.74 -88.92
CA GLY A 217 -9.03 41.19 -90.24
C GLY A 217 -8.09 42.22 -90.89
N ILE A 218 -8.03 42.20 -92.22
CA ILE A 218 -7.09 43.03 -93.00
C ILE A 218 -7.29 44.54 -92.80
N ASN A 219 -8.51 45.00 -92.48
CA ASN A 219 -8.80 46.41 -92.29
C ASN A 219 -8.27 46.95 -90.95
N VAL A 220 -8.07 46.08 -89.96
CA VAL A 220 -7.61 46.44 -88.61
C VAL A 220 -6.10 46.27 -88.48
N SER A 221 -5.50 45.32 -89.19
CA SER A 221 -4.05 45.11 -89.20
C SER A 221 -3.28 46.35 -89.66
N PRO A 222 -2.07 46.60 -89.12
CA PRO A 222 -1.20 47.69 -89.57
C PRO A 222 -0.70 47.44 -91.00
N LYS A 223 -0.21 48.50 -91.68
CA LYS A 223 0.33 48.36 -93.04
C LYS A 223 1.52 47.39 -93.09
N ASN A 224 2.46 47.55 -92.16
CA ASN A 224 3.63 46.68 -91.98
C ASN A 224 3.50 45.92 -90.66
N SER A 225 4.18 44.79 -90.53
CA SER A 225 4.20 44.03 -89.28
C SER A 225 4.87 44.82 -88.14
N GLN A 226 4.33 44.69 -86.93
CA GLN A 226 4.74 45.46 -85.75
C GLN A 226 4.84 44.56 -84.52
N ILE A 227 5.76 44.91 -83.63
CA ILE A 227 5.72 44.49 -82.23
C ILE A 227 5.28 45.69 -81.42
N ARG A 228 4.05 45.67 -80.93
CA ARG A 228 3.50 46.77 -80.14
C ARG A 228 3.87 46.60 -78.68
N TYR A 229 4.27 47.71 -78.08
CA TYR A 229 4.51 47.86 -76.65
C TYR A 229 3.82 49.14 -76.17
N PHE A 230 3.53 49.21 -74.87
CA PHE A 230 2.63 50.23 -74.29
C PHE A 230 3.31 51.12 -73.25
N TYR A 231 4.53 50.78 -72.85
CA TYR A 231 5.35 51.57 -71.93
C TYR A 231 6.78 51.70 -72.47
N GLU A 232 7.40 52.87 -72.32
CA GLU A 232 8.78 53.12 -72.82
C GLU A 232 9.80 52.10 -72.29
N GLU A 233 9.67 51.68 -71.03
CA GLU A 233 10.51 50.66 -70.39
C GLU A 233 10.48 49.28 -71.09
N GLN A 234 9.48 49.02 -71.95
CA GLN A 234 9.35 47.77 -72.70
C GLN A 234 10.09 47.78 -74.04
N GLU A 235 10.64 48.91 -74.48
CA GLU A 235 11.27 49.06 -75.79
C GLU A 235 12.36 48.00 -76.02
N GLU A 236 13.20 47.76 -75.01
CA GLU A 236 14.28 46.77 -75.10
C GLU A 236 13.73 45.34 -75.22
N SER A 237 12.66 45.02 -74.50
CA SER A 237 11.99 43.71 -74.61
C SER A 237 11.35 43.53 -75.99
N ALA A 238 10.78 44.58 -76.56
CA ALA A 238 10.23 44.57 -77.91
C ALA A 238 11.32 44.39 -78.99
N LYS A 239 12.49 45.02 -78.82
CA LYS A 239 13.66 44.82 -79.69
C LYS A 239 14.21 43.39 -79.60
N GLN A 240 14.30 42.84 -78.40
CA GLN A 240 14.71 41.44 -78.21
C GLN A 240 13.73 40.48 -78.88
N LEU A 241 12.43 40.71 -78.72
CA LEU A 241 11.39 39.93 -79.40
C LEU A 241 11.53 40.03 -80.92
N SER A 242 11.80 41.22 -81.47
CA SER A 242 12.09 41.42 -82.90
C SER A 242 13.24 40.54 -83.37
N GLY A 243 14.37 40.55 -82.66
CA GLY A 243 15.53 39.72 -83.00
C GLY A 243 15.23 38.22 -82.93
N MET A 244 14.38 37.79 -81.98
CA MET A 244 13.90 36.41 -81.92
C MET A 244 13.01 36.04 -83.10
N LEU A 245 12.11 36.93 -83.54
CA LEU A 245 11.27 36.70 -84.72
C LEU A 245 12.12 36.60 -85.99
N ASP A 246 13.13 37.44 -86.15
CA ASP A 246 14.08 37.36 -87.25
C ASP A 246 14.82 36.01 -87.27
N GLY A 247 15.28 35.54 -86.10
CA GLY A 247 15.92 34.23 -85.94
C GLY A 247 14.97 33.05 -86.19
N PHE A 248 13.67 33.23 -85.98
CA PHE A 248 12.62 32.27 -86.33
C PHE A 248 12.25 32.30 -87.83
N GLY A 249 12.74 33.29 -88.57
CA GLY A 249 12.51 33.46 -90.01
C GLY A 249 11.43 34.47 -90.39
N LEU A 250 10.83 35.17 -89.41
CA LEU A 250 9.78 36.17 -89.62
C LEU A 250 10.38 37.57 -89.61
N LYS A 251 10.65 38.12 -90.79
CA LYS A 251 11.30 39.43 -90.95
C LYS A 251 10.31 40.58 -90.98
N GLY A 252 10.78 41.76 -90.59
CA GLY A 252 10.07 43.03 -90.78
C GLY A 252 9.04 43.37 -89.69
N PHE A 253 9.15 42.75 -88.51
CA PHE A 253 8.35 43.08 -87.33
C PHE A 253 9.02 44.20 -86.53
N ASN A 254 8.55 45.43 -86.70
CA ASN A 254 9.22 46.59 -86.08
C ASN A 254 8.63 46.90 -84.69
N PRO A 255 9.47 47.06 -83.64
CA PRO A 255 9.03 47.60 -82.36
C PRO A 255 8.34 48.96 -82.53
N THR A 256 7.14 49.12 -81.98
CA THR A 256 6.34 50.33 -82.10
C THR A 256 5.65 50.65 -80.77
N LEU A 257 5.91 51.82 -80.18
CA LEU A 257 5.20 52.31 -79.01
C LEU A 257 3.76 52.71 -79.39
N ILE A 258 2.78 52.21 -78.64
CA ILE A 258 1.37 52.60 -78.75
C ILE A 258 0.98 53.40 -77.50
N PRO A 259 1.04 54.75 -77.56
CA PRO A 259 0.71 55.59 -76.41
C PRO A 259 -0.80 55.59 -76.12
N GLY A 260 -1.17 55.92 -74.89
CA GLY A 260 -2.58 56.07 -74.45
C GLY A 260 -3.22 54.80 -73.89
N TYR A 261 -2.42 53.75 -73.67
CA TYR A 261 -2.83 52.48 -73.06
C TYR A 261 -2.19 52.26 -71.68
N GLU A 262 -1.51 53.27 -71.15
CA GLU A 262 -0.88 53.27 -69.84
C GLU A 262 -1.98 53.10 -68.76
N GLY A 263 -2.08 51.90 -68.18
CA GLY A 263 -3.10 51.54 -67.18
C GLY A 263 -4.19 50.58 -67.69
N LYS A 264 -4.22 50.29 -69.00
CA LYS A 264 -5.09 49.26 -69.60
C LYS A 264 -4.31 47.99 -69.98
N ALA A 265 -3.07 48.15 -70.41
CA ALA A 265 -2.16 47.03 -70.70
C ALA A 265 -1.27 46.69 -69.51
N SER A 266 -0.88 45.42 -69.35
CA SER A 266 0.13 45.02 -68.37
C SER A 266 1.52 45.52 -68.78
N ARG A 267 2.38 45.86 -67.80
CA ARG A 267 3.79 46.24 -68.04
C ARG A 267 4.64 45.10 -68.60
N GLU A 268 4.14 43.87 -68.57
CA GLU A 268 4.80 42.70 -69.15
C GLU A 268 4.22 42.32 -70.53
N LEU A 269 3.26 43.10 -71.06
CA LEU A 269 2.54 42.77 -72.28
C LEU A 269 3.23 43.33 -73.52
N LEU A 270 3.45 42.47 -74.51
CA LEU A 270 3.79 42.82 -75.89
C LEU A 270 2.74 42.21 -76.84
N GLU A 271 2.59 42.79 -78.02
CA GLU A 271 1.71 42.26 -79.06
C GLU A 271 2.41 42.15 -80.41
N ILE A 272 2.24 41.02 -81.09
CA ILE A 272 2.78 40.78 -82.43
C ILE A 272 1.65 40.95 -83.43
N TRP A 273 1.72 42.03 -84.20
CA TRP A 273 0.74 42.36 -85.23
C TRP A 273 1.30 42.10 -86.61
N TYR A 274 0.69 41.16 -87.33
CA TYR A 274 1.03 40.89 -88.72
C TYR A 274 0.46 42.00 -89.61
N GLY A 275 1.28 42.49 -90.53
CA GLY A 275 0.92 43.56 -91.45
C GLY A 275 -0.05 43.10 -92.55
N ARG A 276 -0.80 44.03 -93.15
CA ARG A 276 -1.71 43.76 -94.28
C ARG A 276 -0.99 43.17 -95.50
N THR A 277 0.27 43.53 -95.67
CA THR A 277 1.11 43.08 -96.79
C THR A 277 1.89 41.81 -96.48
N TYR A 278 1.70 41.23 -95.30
CA TYR A 278 2.35 39.99 -94.90
C TYR A 278 1.81 38.83 -95.74
N ARG A 279 2.71 38.13 -96.45
CA ARG A 279 2.41 37.04 -97.38
C ARG A 279 3.26 35.84 -97.07
#